data_AF-A0A842IT70-F1
#
_entry.id   AF-A0A842IT70-F1
#
_cell.length_a   1.000
_cell.length_b   1.000
_cell.length_c   1.000
_cell.angle_alpha   90.00
_cell.angle_beta   90.00
_cell.angle_gamma   90.00
#
_symmetry.space_group_name_H-M   'P 1'
#
loop_
_entity.id
_entity.type
_entity.pdbx_description
1 polymer ?
#
loop_
_entity_poly.entity_id
_entity_poly.type
_entity_poly.pdbx_seq_one_letter_code
_entity_poly.pdbx_strand_id
1 'polypeptide(L)'
;MKLNFEGKDLKGKAYKLTVKEIWDGKITSESVVFDSKNLGIKEFETLSEPEMKFRLISKYTSDNKLKMTFKFSRFSISKEYDATESNEYSLRNIAHESGLELKYDEEFYLFAYILPYEREDGSKSWCEVGTAGDDVEKWGEKFGIKHYLLFEMKFE
;
A
#
# COMPACT_ATOMS: atom_id res chain seq x y z
N MET A 1 -10.71 -1.72 3.04
CA MET A 1 -10.81 -0.87 1.83
C MET A 1 -11.16 -1.72 0.62
N LYS A 2 -12.02 -1.26 -0.30
CA LYS A 2 -12.26 -1.91 -1.60
C LYS A 2 -11.49 -1.12 -2.66
N LEU A 3 -10.79 -1.81 -3.54
CA LEU A 3 -10.03 -1.22 -4.65
C LEU A 3 -10.59 -1.76 -5.96
N ASN A 4 -10.76 -0.86 -6.92
CA ASN A 4 -11.27 -1.13 -8.24
C ASN A 4 -10.47 -0.30 -9.25
N PHE A 5 -9.76 -0.98 -10.14
CA PHE A 5 -9.07 -0.37 -11.27
C PHE A 5 -9.80 -0.76 -12.54
N GLU A 6 -10.07 0.21 -13.41
CA GLU A 6 -10.75 0.01 -14.68
C GLU A 6 -9.93 0.68 -15.79
N GLY A 7 -9.73 -0.01 -16.90
CA GLY A 7 -8.96 0.49 -18.02
C GLY A 7 -8.94 -0.51 -19.16
N LYS A 8 -9.21 -0.05 -20.38
CA LYS A 8 -9.33 -0.94 -21.55
C LYS A 8 -8.07 -1.78 -21.78
N ASP A 9 -6.91 -1.20 -21.46
CA ASP A 9 -5.61 -1.84 -21.65
C ASP A 9 -5.12 -2.62 -20.43
N LEU A 10 -5.93 -2.76 -19.36
CA LEU A 10 -5.61 -3.65 -18.24
C LEU A 10 -5.69 -5.13 -18.63
N LYS A 11 -6.55 -5.47 -19.59
CA LYS A 11 -6.71 -6.86 -20.02
C LYS A 11 -5.40 -7.37 -20.64
N GLY A 12 -4.93 -8.51 -20.16
CA GLY A 12 -3.67 -9.12 -20.58
C GLY A 12 -2.43 -8.55 -19.88
N LYS A 13 -2.58 -7.53 -19.01
CA LYS A 13 -1.48 -7.02 -18.19
C LYS A 13 -1.28 -7.90 -16.96
N ALA A 14 -0.02 -8.13 -16.64
CA ALA A 14 0.40 -8.60 -15.34
C ALA A 14 0.41 -7.43 -14.36
N TYR A 15 0.50 -7.76 -13.08
CA TYR A 15 0.53 -6.81 -12.00
C TYR A 15 1.43 -7.28 -10.86
N LYS A 16 2.08 -6.31 -10.20
CA LYS A 16 2.98 -6.54 -9.09
C LYS A 16 2.72 -5.52 -8.00
N LEU A 17 2.77 -5.98 -6.75
CA LEU A 17 2.67 -5.13 -5.57
C LEU A 17 3.91 -5.36 -4.70
N THR A 18 4.60 -4.28 -4.40
CA THR A 18 5.72 -4.24 -3.46
C THR A 18 5.34 -3.45 -2.22
N VAL A 19 6.16 -3.58 -1.20
CA VAL A 19 6.07 -2.80 0.03
C VAL A 19 7.45 -2.34 0.44
N LYS A 20 7.55 -1.07 0.79
CA LYS A 20 8.66 -0.46 1.49
C LYS A 20 8.27 -0.33 2.95
N GLU A 21 9.16 -0.74 3.84
CA GLU A 21 9.05 -0.53 5.27
C GLU A 21 9.96 0.62 5.67
N ILE A 22 9.38 1.65 6.30
CA ILE A 22 10.09 2.87 6.66
C ILE A 22 10.09 3.00 8.17
N TRP A 23 11.28 3.05 8.76
CA TRP A 23 11.50 3.32 10.17
C TRP A 23 12.36 4.57 10.36
N ASP A 24 11.92 5.45 11.25
CA ASP A 24 12.61 6.70 11.60
C ASP A 24 13.07 7.51 10.36
N GLY A 25 12.18 7.58 9.35
CA GLY A 25 12.43 8.30 8.10
C GLY A 25 13.27 7.58 7.05
N LYS A 26 13.69 6.33 7.29
CA LYS A 26 14.54 5.57 6.37
C LYS A 26 13.88 4.28 5.90
N ILE A 27 13.97 3.99 4.61
CA ILE A 27 13.58 2.69 4.07
C ILE A 27 14.54 1.63 4.65
N THR A 28 14.00 0.71 5.44
CA THR A 28 14.77 -0.38 6.06
C THR A 28 14.63 -1.69 5.31
N SER A 29 13.51 -1.90 4.61
CA SER A 29 13.27 -3.09 3.81
C SER A 29 12.39 -2.77 2.60
N GLU A 30 12.58 -3.53 1.54
CA GLU A 30 11.68 -3.57 0.38
C GLU A 30 11.42 -5.03 0.03
N SER A 31 10.16 -5.38 -0.21
CA SER A 31 9.79 -6.76 -0.53
C SER A 31 8.59 -6.84 -1.45
N VAL A 32 8.47 -7.98 -2.13
CA VAL A 32 7.31 -8.29 -2.97
C VAL A 32 6.17 -8.83 -2.10
N VAL A 33 5.03 -8.16 -2.16
CA VAL A 33 3.78 -8.66 -1.55
C VAL A 33 3.23 -9.78 -2.43
N PHE A 34 3.06 -9.49 -3.71
CA PHE A 34 2.72 -10.45 -4.75
C PHE A 34 3.22 -9.99 -6.12
N ASP A 35 3.43 -10.96 -6.99
CA ASP A 35 3.79 -10.78 -8.39
C ASP A 35 3.01 -11.82 -9.18
N SER A 36 2.03 -11.34 -9.97
CA SER A 36 1.13 -12.19 -10.75
C SER A 36 1.85 -13.19 -11.64
N LYS A 37 2.95 -12.79 -12.29
CA LYS A 37 3.77 -13.67 -13.14
C LYS A 37 4.41 -14.81 -12.36
N ASN A 38 4.64 -14.60 -11.07
CA ASN A 38 5.34 -15.53 -10.19
C ASN A 38 4.40 -16.21 -9.17
N LEU A 39 3.08 -16.15 -9.36
CA LEU A 39 2.10 -16.84 -8.50
C LEU A 39 2.08 -18.36 -8.69
N GLY A 40 2.69 -18.89 -9.76
CA GLY A 40 2.73 -20.32 -10.08
C GLY A 40 1.42 -20.89 -10.64
N ILE A 41 0.46 -20.02 -11.00
CA ILE A 41 -0.83 -20.37 -11.60
C ILE A 41 -0.99 -19.54 -12.88
N LYS A 42 -0.90 -20.20 -14.04
CA LYS A 42 -0.87 -19.54 -15.36
C LYS A 42 -2.06 -18.63 -15.60
N GLU A 43 -3.23 -19.04 -15.11
CA GLU A 43 -4.49 -18.32 -15.25
C GLU A 43 -4.52 -16.99 -14.46
N PHE A 44 -3.57 -16.76 -13.56
CA PHE A 44 -3.45 -15.54 -12.76
C PHE A 44 -2.25 -14.67 -13.15
N GLU A 45 -1.44 -15.09 -14.13
CA GLU A 45 -0.28 -14.31 -14.60
C GLU A 45 -0.70 -12.97 -15.19
N THR A 46 -1.89 -12.90 -15.80
CA THR A 46 -2.42 -11.66 -16.40
C THR A 46 -3.90 -11.49 -16.08
N LEU A 47 -4.38 -10.24 -16.15
CA LEU A 47 -5.79 -9.92 -15.97
C LEU A 47 -6.62 -10.40 -17.17
N SER A 48 -7.66 -11.20 -16.92
CA SER A 48 -8.57 -11.68 -17.97
C SER A 48 -9.59 -10.62 -18.42
N GLU A 49 -9.84 -9.63 -17.57
CA GLU A 49 -10.83 -8.57 -17.73
C GLU A 49 -10.15 -7.19 -17.75
N PRO A 50 -10.78 -6.15 -18.34
CA PRO A 50 -10.29 -4.77 -18.27
C PRO A 50 -10.51 -4.10 -16.90
N GLU A 51 -10.69 -4.92 -15.86
CA GLU A 51 -10.89 -4.48 -14.49
C GLU A 51 -10.10 -5.36 -13.52
N MET A 52 -9.58 -4.74 -12.45
CA MET A 52 -8.96 -5.44 -11.33
C MET A 52 -9.61 -5.00 -10.03
N LYS A 53 -10.21 -5.97 -9.33
CA LYS A 53 -10.91 -5.76 -8.06
C LYS A 53 -10.29 -6.58 -6.95
N PHE A 54 -10.00 -5.93 -5.82
CA PHE A 54 -9.65 -6.63 -4.60
C PHE A 54 -10.04 -5.82 -3.36
N ARG A 55 -10.09 -6.52 -2.22
CA ARG A 55 -10.34 -5.91 -0.91
C ARG A 55 -9.08 -6.01 -0.09
N LEU A 56 -8.65 -4.88 0.48
CA LEU A 56 -7.60 -4.82 1.48
C LEU A 56 -8.22 -4.79 2.89
N ILE A 57 -7.72 -5.66 3.75
CA ILE A 57 -8.07 -5.72 5.17
C ILE A 57 -6.77 -5.53 5.95
N SER A 58 -6.70 -4.47 6.74
CA SER A 58 -5.59 -4.21 7.67
C SER A 58 -6.02 -4.52 9.10
N LYS A 59 -5.10 -5.02 9.91
CA LYS A 59 -5.30 -5.27 11.34
C LYS A 59 -4.00 -5.08 12.10
N TYR A 60 -4.05 -4.32 13.19
CA TYR A 60 -3.03 -4.37 14.24
C TYR A 60 -3.26 -5.62 15.11
N THR A 61 -2.24 -6.46 15.30
CA THR A 61 -2.35 -7.71 16.07
C THR A 61 -1.89 -7.53 17.52
N SER A 62 -2.21 -8.50 18.38
CA SER A 62 -1.75 -8.52 19.78
C SER A 62 -0.23 -8.64 19.92
N ASP A 63 0.44 -9.11 18.88
CA ASP A 63 1.88 -9.42 18.90
C ASP A 63 2.70 -8.27 18.29
N ASN A 64 2.14 -7.05 18.31
CA ASN A 64 2.70 -5.84 17.70
C ASN A 64 3.05 -6.03 16.22
N LYS A 65 2.14 -6.61 15.44
CA LYS A 65 2.29 -6.75 13.97
C LYS A 65 1.20 -6.01 13.21
N LEU A 66 1.52 -5.55 12.02
CA LEU A 66 0.57 -5.08 11.02
C LEU A 66 0.25 -6.22 10.06
N LYS A 67 -0.94 -6.80 10.17
CA LYS A 67 -1.43 -7.82 9.24
C LYS A 67 -2.19 -7.18 8.10
N MET A 68 -1.77 -7.50 6.89
CA MET A 68 -2.35 -7.02 5.63
C MET A 68 -2.86 -8.21 4.82
N THR A 69 -4.17 -8.28 4.60
CA THR A 69 -4.82 -9.32 3.80
C THR A 69 -5.41 -8.73 2.53
N PHE A 70 -4.85 -9.15 1.39
CA PHE A 70 -5.26 -8.85 0.04
C PHE A 70 -6.21 -9.94 -0.44
N LYS A 71 -7.50 -9.62 -0.47
CA LYS A 71 -8.55 -10.56 -0.84
C LYS A 71 -9.02 -10.31 -2.26
N PHE A 72 -8.65 -11.21 -3.15
CA PHE A 72 -9.14 -11.30 -4.52
C PHE A 72 -10.41 -12.15 -4.57
N SER A 73 -11.02 -12.26 -5.75
CA SER A 73 -12.23 -13.08 -5.95
C SER A 73 -11.98 -14.57 -5.69
N ARG A 74 -10.80 -15.09 -6.07
CA ARG A 74 -10.49 -16.53 -6.05
C ARG A 74 -9.44 -16.93 -5.01
N PHE A 75 -8.65 -15.99 -4.52
CA PHE A 75 -7.57 -16.26 -3.57
C PHE A 75 -7.35 -15.09 -2.61
N SER A 76 -6.50 -15.29 -1.61
CA SER A 76 -6.09 -14.23 -0.71
C SER A 76 -4.62 -14.37 -0.37
N ILE A 77 -3.95 -13.22 -0.23
CA ILE A 77 -2.55 -13.15 0.17
C ILE A 77 -2.51 -12.37 1.48
N SER A 78 -1.87 -12.94 2.50
CA SER A 78 -1.67 -12.25 3.78
C SER A 78 -0.19 -12.07 4.06
N LYS A 79 0.19 -10.88 4.51
CA LYS A 79 1.53 -10.54 4.99
C LYS A 79 1.42 -9.92 6.38
N GLU A 80 2.48 -10.11 7.16
CA GLU A 80 2.63 -9.50 8.49
C GLU A 80 3.94 -8.74 8.51
N TYR A 81 3.91 -7.56 9.12
CA TYR A 81 5.05 -6.66 9.26
C TYR A 81 5.22 -6.28 10.71
N ASP A 82 6.43 -5.92 11.10
CA ASP A 82 6.67 -5.35 12.43
C ASP A 82 5.85 -4.06 12.63
N ALA A 83 5.51 -3.78 13.88
CA ALA A 83 4.80 -2.58 14.27
C ALA A 83 5.40 -2.00 15.54
N THR A 84 5.21 -0.71 15.74
CA THR A 84 5.34 -0.10 17.06
C THR A 84 4.26 -0.62 18.02
N GLU A 85 4.40 -0.33 19.31
CA GLU A 85 3.38 -0.61 20.33
C GLU A 85 2.10 0.25 20.17
N SER A 86 2.14 1.32 19.38
CA SER A 86 0.94 2.12 19.06
C SER A 86 -0.02 1.35 18.16
N ASN A 87 -1.31 1.38 18.51
CA ASN A 87 -2.40 0.81 17.72
C ASN A 87 -3.09 1.84 16.80
N GLU A 88 -2.54 3.06 16.68
CA GLU A 88 -3.15 4.19 15.97
C GLU A 88 -2.88 4.20 14.45
N TYR A 89 -2.40 3.09 13.91
CA TYR A 89 -2.17 2.97 12.47
C TYR A 89 -3.47 3.15 11.68
N SER A 90 -3.38 3.92 10.60
CA SER A 90 -4.49 4.18 9.70
C SER A 90 -4.11 3.86 8.26
N LEU A 91 -4.97 3.10 7.57
CA LEU A 91 -4.78 2.71 6.18
C LEU A 91 -5.30 3.83 5.26
N ARG A 92 -4.41 4.39 4.44
CA ARG A 92 -4.65 5.55 3.56
C ARG A 92 -4.58 5.15 2.10
N ASN A 93 -5.50 5.64 1.26
CA ASN A 93 -5.54 5.31 -0.16
C ASN A 93 -4.81 6.40 -0.96
N ILE A 94 -3.48 6.27 -1.08
CA ILE A 94 -2.64 7.32 -1.65
C ILE A 94 -2.95 7.54 -3.13
N ALA A 95 -3.21 6.48 -3.90
CA ALA A 95 -3.57 6.61 -5.32
C ALA A 95 -4.87 7.39 -5.52
N HIS A 96 -5.87 7.19 -4.65
CA HIS A 96 -7.13 7.93 -4.73
C HIS A 96 -6.99 9.37 -4.19
N GLU A 97 -6.23 9.55 -3.11
CA GLU A 97 -6.03 10.85 -2.44
C GLU A 97 -5.17 11.80 -3.28
N SER A 98 -4.21 11.30 -4.07
CA SER A 98 -3.33 12.11 -4.90
C SER A 98 -3.98 12.61 -6.20
N GLY A 99 -5.04 11.94 -6.67
CA GLY A 99 -5.68 12.25 -7.95
C GLY A 99 -4.78 12.05 -9.18
N LEU A 100 -3.64 11.37 -9.02
CA LEU A 100 -2.69 11.11 -10.10
C LEU A 100 -3.28 10.18 -11.15
N GLU A 101 -3.02 10.48 -12.42
CA GLU A 101 -3.37 9.59 -13.52
C GLU A 101 -2.43 8.37 -13.50
N LEU A 102 -3.03 7.18 -13.36
CA LEU A 102 -2.29 5.93 -13.36
C LEU A 102 -1.81 5.62 -14.77
N LYS A 103 -0.51 5.43 -14.93
CA LYS A 103 0.11 5.03 -16.20
C LYS A 103 0.50 3.56 -16.16
N TYR A 104 0.42 2.92 -17.32
CA TYR A 104 0.92 1.56 -17.49
C TYR A 104 2.44 1.55 -17.50
N ASP A 105 3.03 0.43 -17.07
CA ASP A 105 4.47 0.21 -17.03
C ASP A 105 5.27 1.14 -16.09
N GLU A 106 4.58 2.03 -15.36
CA GLU A 106 5.11 2.89 -14.30
C GLU A 106 4.62 2.43 -12.92
N GLU A 107 5.49 2.55 -11.90
CA GLU A 107 5.12 2.29 -10.50
C GLU A 107 4.34 3.47 -9.93
N PHE A 108 3.35 3.18 -9.09
CA PHE A 108 2.61 4.20 -8.36
C PHE A 108 2.34 3.78 -6.92
N TYR A 109 2.35 4.75 -6.01
CA TYR A 109 2.00 4.53 -4.61
C TYR A 109 0.50 4.29 -4.48
N LEU A 110 0.14 3.11 -3.99
CA LEU A 110 -1.25 2.68 -3.90
C LEU A 110 -1.85 3.00 -2.53
N PHE A 111 -1.25 2.52 -1.44
CA PHE A 111 -1.69 2.85 -0.09
C PHE A 111 -0.53 2.91 0.89
N ALA A 112 -0.76 3.57 2.02
CA ALA A 112 0.13 3.60 3.15
C ALA A 112 -0.60 3.13 4.41
N TYR A 113 0.09 2.38 5.28
CA TYR A 113 -0.42 2.06 6.62
C TYR A 113 0.49 2.73 7.65
N ILE A 114 -0.02 3.82 8.25
CA ILE A 114 0.81 4.87 8.83
C ILE A 114 0.28 5.34 10.19
N LEU A 115 1.20 5.70 11.08
CA LEU A 115 0.89 6.39 12.33
C LEU A 115 0.49 7.86 12.10
N PRO A 116 -0.26 8.49 13.02
CA PRO A 116 -0.53 9.91 12.94
C PRO A 116 0.75 10.75 13.04
N TYR A 117 0.73 11.90 12.39
CA TYR A 117 1.58 13.03 12.76
C TYR A 117 1.00 13.69 14.02
N GLU A 118 1.83 13.94 15.02
CA GLU A 118 1.46 14.68 16.24
C GLU A 118 2.01 16.11 16.16
N ARG A 119 1.10 17.09 16.23
CA ARG A 119 1.44 18.52 16.23
C ARG A 119 1.95 18.97 17.59
N GLU A 120 2.55 20.15 17.65
CA GLU A 120 3.04 20.76 18.90
C GLU A 120 1.94 20.92 19.96
N ASP A 121 0.68 21.08 19.55
CA ASP A 121 -0.48 21.18 20.42
C ASP A 121 -1.03 19.81 20.90
N GLY A 122 -0.36 18.71 20.52
CA GLY A 122 -0.76 17.33 20.81
C GLY A 122 -1.88 16.79 19.91
N SER A 123 -2.37 17.57 18.94
CA SER A 123 -3.37 17.10 18.00
C SER A 123 -2.76 16.13 16.98
N LYS A 124 -3.53 15.10 16.60
CA LYS A 124 -3.09 14.05 15.68
C LYS A 124 -3.71 14.21 14.29
N SER A 125 -2.91 14.04 13.26
CA SER A 125 -3.28 14.26 11.86
C SER A 125 -2.82 13.11 10.97
N TRP A 126 -3.76 12.53 10.23
CA TRP A 126 -3.47 11.57 9.16
C TRP A 126 -3.69 12.18 7.76
N CYS A 127 -4.35 13.34 7.67
CA CYS A 127 -4.78 13.93 6.41
C CYS A 127 -3.73 14.83 5.75
N GLU A 128 -2.89 15.50 6.53
CA GLU A 128 -1.75 16.27 5.99
C GLU A 128 -0.70 15.37 5.36
N VAL A 129 -0.67 14.10 5.77
CA VAL A 129 0.17 13.07 5.19
C VAL A 129 -0.36 12.71 3.79
N GLY A 130 -1.62 12.27 3.68
CA GLY A 130 -2.22 11.82 2.41
C GLY A 130 -2.40 12.88 1.31
N THR A 131 -2.40 14.17 1.65
CA THR A 131 -2.56 15.30 0.71
C THR A 131 -1.25 16.02 0.36
N ALA A 132 -0.13 15.68 1.01
CA ALA A 132 1.14 16.41 0.89
C ALA A 132 1.88 16.23 -0.43
N GLY A 133 1.43 15.35 -1.33
CA GLY A 133 2.09 15.14 -2.62
C GLY A 133 3.50 14.53 -2.56
N ASP A 134 3.90 14.03 -3.73
CA ASP A 134 5.15 13.55 -4.34
C ASP A 134 6.28 12.89 -3.52
N ASP A 135 6.43 13.10 -2.21
CA ASP A 135 7.56 12.57 -1.43
C ASP A 135 7.11 11.74 -0.22
N VAL A 136 6.21 10.79 -0.50
CA VAL A 136 5.62 9.86 0.48
C VAL A 136 6.66 9.04 1.23
N GLU A 137 7.85 8.84 0.63
CA GLU A 137 8.98 8.14 1.25
C GLU A 137 9.68 8.97 2.33
N LYS A 138 9.51 10.29 2.34
CA LYS A 138 10.12 11.20 3.32
C LYS A 138 9.17 11.68 4.41
N TRP A 139 7.96 11.12 4.49
CA TRP A 139 7.02 11.46 5.56
C TRP A 139 7.57 11.19 6.95
N GLY A 140 8.37 10.13 7.12
CA GLY A 140 9.05 9.86 8.40
C GLY A 140 9.98 10.99 8.82
N GLU A 141 10.78 11.53 7.89
CA GLU A 141 11.68 12.66 8.15
C GLU A 141 10.90 13.97 8.37
N LYS A 142 9.92 14.24 7.51
CA LYS A 142 9.15 15.50 7.49
C LYS A 142 8.24 15.66 8.71
N PHE A 143 7.62 14.57 9.14
CA PHE A 143 6.57 14.58 10.17
C PHE A 143 6.99 13.83 11.44
N GLY A 144 8.23 13.34 11.54
CA GLY A 144 8.68 12.56 12.70
C GLY A 144 7.93 11.25 12.89
N ILE A 145 7.39 10.68 11.80
CA ILE A 145 6.63 9.43 11.85
C ILE A 145 7.59 8.26 12.01
N LYS A 146 7.50 7.60 13.16
CA LYS A 146 8.41 6.51 13.54
C LYS A 146 8.36 5.31 12.61
N HIS A 147 7.17 4.93 12.15
CA HIS A 147 7.01 3.74 11.32
C HIS A 147 5.81 3.84 10.39
N TYR A 148 5.98 3.39 9.16
CA TYR A 148 4.89 3.16 8.21
C TYR A 148 5.27 2.18 7.11
N LEU A 149 4.24 1.54 6.57
CA LEU A 149 4.33 0.71 5.38
C LEU A 149 3.84 1.50 4.17
N LEU A 150 4.60 1.47 3.09
CA LEU A 150 4.27 2.13 1.84
C LEU A 150 4.20 1.10 0.72
N PHE A 151 3.05 1.01 0.04
CA PHE A 151 2.80 -0.02 -0.96
C PHE A 151 2.76 0.59 -2.36
N GLU A 152 3.52 -0.02 -3.26
CA GLU A 152 3.65 0.41 -4.65
C GLU A 152 3.12 -0.68 -5.56
N MET A 153 2.41 -0.27 -6.59
CA MET A 153 1.82 -1.17 -7.57
C MET A 153 2.26 -0.77 -8.97
N LYS A 154 2.36 -1.78 -9.84
CA LYS A 154 2.61 -1.62 -11.26
C LYS A 154 1.72 -2.58 -12.06
N PHE A 155 1.21 -2.09 -13.19
CA PHE A 155 0.63 -2.91 -14.25
C PHE A 155 1.63 -3.00 -15.41
N GLU A 156 1.91 -4.21 -15.90
CA GLU A 156 2.98 -4.50 -16.88
C GLU A 156 2.54 -5.45 -18.01
#